data_AF-A0AAV2C1S2-F1
#
_entry.id   AF-A0AAV2C1S2-F1
#
_cell.length_a   1.000
_cell.length_b   1.000
_cell.length_c   1.000
_cell.angle_alpha   90.00
_cell.angle_beta   90.00
_cell.angle_gamma   90.00
#
_symmetry.space_group_name_H-M   'P 1'
#
loop_
_entity.id
_entity.type
_entity.pdbx_description
1 polymer ?
#
loop_
_entity_poly.entity_id
_entity_poly.type
_entity_poly.pdbx_seq_one_letter_code
_entity_poly.pdbx_strand_id
1 'polypeptide(L)'
;MTLKSTTGFFDSHCHLDFLLNRQGFYGTYADYMAENKDSYPESYKGCIAVFCKPLTFAKKFFWQKHLEQDNVWAAFGCHPKEAQDYNDQIEKDLKAALNHHKVKALGEIGLDYSK
;
A
#
# COMPACT_ATOMS: atom_id res chain seq x y z
N MET A 1 16.11 -21.31 -8.62
CA MET A 1 16.96 -21.42 -7.41
C MET A 1 16.38 -20.48 -6.36
N THR A 2 15.76 -21.01 -5.31
CA THR A 2 15.23 -20.19 -4.21
C THR A 2 16.38 -19.86 -3.27
N LEU A 3 16.75 -18.58 -3.19
CA LEU A 3 17.71 -18.10 -2.20
C LEU A 3 17.10 -18.30 -0.81
N LYS A 4 17.56 -19.33 -0.09
CA LYS A 4 17.14 -19.60 1.29
C LYS A 4 17.88 -18.63 2.21
N SER A 5 17.28 -17.47 2.47
CA SER A 5 17.70 -16.56 3.53
C SER A 5 17.01 -16.94 4.84
N THR A 6 17.76 -17.09 5.92
CA THR A 6 17.21 -17.28 7.28
C THR A 6 16.59 -15.99 7.83
N THR A 7 17.04 -14.84 7.33
CA THR A 7 16.45 -13.53 7.61
C THR A 7 15.36 -13.27 6.57
N GLY A 8 14.12 -13.14 7.03
CA GLY A 8 13.01 -12.73 6.16
C GLY A 8 13.15 -11.29 5.68
N PHE A 9 12.42 -10.92 4.62
CA PHE A 9 12.37 -9.55 4.11
C PHE A 9 10.95 -9.01 4.09
N PHE A 10 10.85 -7.68 4.16
CA PHE A 10 9.62 -6.94 3.94
C PHE A 10 9.78 -6.10 2.68
N ASP A 11 8.74 -6.06 1.86
CA ASP A 11 8.66 -5.08 0.78
C ASP A 11 8.23 -3.74 1.39
N SER A 12 9.17 -2.81 1.52
CA SER A 12 8.92 -1.52 2.15
C SER A 12 8.04 -0.58 1.31
N HIS A 13 7.73 -0.93 0.06
CA HIS A 13 6.96 -0.07 -0.83
C HIS A 13 6.26 -0.86 -1.94
N CYS A 14 4.97 -1.12 -1.76
CA CYS A 14 4.15 -1.73 -2.81
C CYS A 14 2.81 -0.99 -3.01
N HIS A 15 2.26 -1.07 -4.21
CA HIS A 15 0.95 -0.51 -4.53
C HIS A 15 -0.07 -1.65 -4.71
N LEU A 16 -0.56 -2.22 -3.61
CA LEU A 16 -1.53 -3.32 -3.65
C LEU A 16 -2.85 -2.93 -4.33
N ASP A 17 -3.27 -1.68 -4.13
CA ASP A 17 -4.46 -1.12 -4.77
C ASP A 17 -4.32 -1.09 -6.29
N PHE A 18 -3.17 -0.67 -6.82
CA PHE A 18 -2.92 -0.66 -8.26
C PHE A 18 -2.70 -2.07 -8.80
N LEU A 19 -1.96 -2.91 -8.08
CA LEU A 19 -1.67 -4.30 -8.48
C LEU A 19 -2.97 -5.08 -8.68
N LEU A 20 -3.83 -5.12 -7.65
CA LEU A 20 -5.04 -5.93 -7.67
C LEU A 20 -6.05 -5.36 -8.66
N ASN A 21 -6.19 -4.03 -8.74
CA ASN A 21 -7.07 -3.40 -9.73
C ASN A 21 -6.61 -3.68 -11.17
N ARG A 22 -5.31 -3.57 -11.46
CA ARG A 22 -4.76 -3.82 -12.80
C ARG A 22 -4.91 -5.28 -13.23
N GLN A 23 -4.83 -6.21 -12.28
CA GLN A 23 -5.04 -7.64 -12.52
C GLN A 23 -6.52 -8.02 -12.55
N GLY A 24 -7.44 -7.09 -12.28
CA GLY A 24 -8.87 -7.40 -12.15
C GLY A 24 -9.15 -8.44 -11.06
N PHE A 25 -8.33 -8.48 -10.02
CA PHE A 25 -8.40 -9.49 -8.98
C PHE A 25 -9.45 -9.14 -7.93
N TYR A 26 -10.30 -10.12 -7.60
CA TYR A 26 -11.32 -10.00 -6.56
C TYR A 26 -11.01 -10.99 -5.44
N GLY A 27 -10.81 -10.47 -4.23
CA GLY A 27 -10.45 -11.28 -3.06
C GLY A 27 -9.55 -10.50 -2.11
N THR A 28 -9.00 -11.20 -1.14
CA THR A 28 -8.01 -10.67 -0.20
C THR A 28 -6.59 -10.74 -0.78
N TYR A 29 -5.64 -10.06 -0.13
CA TYR A 29 -4.23 -10.20 -0.53
C TYR A 29 -3.69 -11.60 -0.24
N ALA A 30 -4.20 -12.29 0.78
CA ALA A 30 -3.86 -13.70 1.04
C ALA A 30 -4.28 -14.60 -0.12
N ASP A 31 -5.48 -14.41 -0.68
CA ASP A 31 -5.95 -15.17 -1.85
C ASP A 31 -5.02 -14.91 -3.05
N TYR A 32 -4.64 -13.65 -3.28
CA TYR A 32 -3.71 -13.28 -4.33
C TYR A 32 -2.34 -13.94 -4.17
N MET A 33 -1.79 -13.97 -2.94
CA MET A 33 -0.53 -14.65 -2.64
C MET A 33 -0.63 -16.17 -2.87
N ALA A 34 -1.76 -16.79 -2.52
CA ALA A 34 -1.97 -18.22 -2.70
C ALA A 34 -2.01 -18.61 -4.19
N GLU A 35 -2.71 -17.82 -5.02
CA GLU A 35 -2.76 -18.04 -6.48
C GLU A 35 -1.40 -17.78 -7.16
N ASN A 36 -0.58 -16.91 -6.59
CA ASN A 36 0.73 -16.52 -7.12
C ASN A 36 1.90 -17.06 -6.29
N LYS A 37 1.72 -18.19 -5.60
CA LYS A 37 2.69 -18.73 -4.62
C LYS A 37 4.14 -18.81 -5.13
N ASP A 38 4.34 -19.05 -6.42
CA ASP A 38 5.67 -19.18 -7.03
C ASP A 38 6.43 -17.83 -7.07
N SER A 39 5.71 -16.71 -6.97
CA SER A 39 6.24 -15.35 -6.84
C SER A 39 6.46 -14.92 -5.39
N TYR A 40 5.98 -15.69 -4.40
CA TYR A 40 6.08 -15.39 -2.97
C TYR A 40 6.97 -16.40 -2.26
N PRO A 41 8.29 -16.15 -2.14
CA PRO A 41 9.19 -17.05 -1.44
C PRO A 41 8.88 -17.07 0.07
N GLU A 42 9.22 -18.17 0.76
CA GLU A 42 9.05 -18.32 2.23
C GLU A 42 9.74 -17.21 3.05
N SER A 43 10.74 -16.54 2.46
CA SER A 43 11.45 -15.41 3.07
C SER A 43 10.65 -14.11 3.04
N TYR A 44 9.57 -13.99 2.25
CA TYR A 44 8.68 -12.83 2.26
C TYR A 44 7.86 -12.79 3.55
N LYS A 45 7.95 -11.69 4.29
CA LYS A 45 7.28 -11.51 5.58
C LYS A 45 6.17 -10.48 5.58
N GLY A 46 5.99 -9.72 4.51
CA GLY A 46 4.94 -8.73 4.38
C GLY A 46 5.37 -7.48 3.63
N CYS A 47 4.53 -6.45 3.68
CA CYS A 47 4.79 -5.19 2.99
C CYS A 47 4.19 -3.94 3.65
N ILE A 48 4.68 -2.78 3.21
CA ILE A 48 4.00 -1.50 3.38
C ILE A 48 3.26 -1.16 2.09
N ALA A 49 1.93 -1.22 2.13
CA ALA A 49 1.07 -0.76 1.05
C ALA A 49 1.01 0.77 1.04
N VAL A 50 1.37 1.37 -0.10
CA VAL A 50 1.47 2.82 -0.27
C VAL A 50 0.23 3.35 -0.97
N PHE A 51 -0.59 4.07 -0.22
CA PHE A 51 -1.80 4.73 -0.73
C PHE A 51 -1.48 6.20 -1.03
N CYS A 52 -1.27 6.50 -2.31
CA CYS A 52 -0.72 7.79 -2.72
C CYS A 52 -1.70 8.74 -3.45
N LYS A 53 -2.93 8.29 -3.68
CA LYS A 53 -3.98 9.03 -4.38
C LYS A 53 -4.89 9.79 -3.39
N PRO A 54 -4.88 11.13 -3.37
CA PRO A 54 -5.53 11.87 -2.29
C PRO A 54 -7.05 11.65 -2.20
N LEU A 55 -7.70 11.54 -3.35
CA LEU A 55 -9.16 11.30 -3.44
C LEU A 55 -9.62 9.94 -2.88
N THR A 56 -8.70 9.04 -2.51
CA THR A 56 -9.03 7.74 -1.94
C THR A 56 -8.94 7.72 -0.41
N PHE A 57 -8.35 8.74 0.24
CA PHE A 57 -8.10 8.73 1.69
C PHE A 57 -9.40 8.61 2.51
N ALA A 58 -10.43 9.39 2.14
CA ALA A 58 -11.76 9.32 2.76
C ALA A 58 -12.48 7.98 2.54
N LYS A 59 -12.11 7.27 1.46
CA LYS A 59 -12.81 6.06 1.00
C LYS A 59 -12.24 4.82 1.67
N LYS A 60 -12.47 4.70 2.97
CA LYS A 60 -11.93 3.64 3.83
C LYS A 60 -12.01 2.22 3.24
N PHE A 61 -13.12 1.88 2.57
CA PHE A 61 -13.31 0.57 1.97
C PHE A 61 -12.26 0.21 0.90
N PHE A 62 -11.60 1.19 0.27
CA PHE A 62 -10.54 0.94 -0.71
C PHE A 62 -9.27 0.39 -0.06
N TRP A 63 -8.90 0.90 1.12
CA TRP A 63 -7.61 0.62 1.72
C TRP A 63 -7.69 -0.22 3.00
N GLN A 64 -8.79 -0.16 3.77
CA GLN A 64 -8.91 -0.89 5.04
C GLN A 64 -8.85 -2.40 4.86
N LYS A 65 -9.47 -2.93 3.81
CA LYS A 65 -9.44 -4.36 3.48
C LYS A 65 -8.02 -4.93 3.33
N HIS A 66 -7.06 -4.10 2.89
CA HIS A 66 -5.66 -4.52 2.80
C HIS A 66 -5.02 -4.60 4.18
N LEU A 67 -5.41 -3.71 5.11
CA LEU A 67 -4.88 -3.66 6.46
C LEU A 67 -5.48 -4.71 7.40
N GLU A 68 -6.53 -5.42 6.98
CA GLU A 68 -7.02 -6.61 7.69
C GLU A 68 -6.02 -7.78 7.67
N GLN A 69 -5.07 -7.77 6.73
CA GLN A 69 -4.06 -8.82 6.56
C GLN A 69 -2.87 -8.60 7.50
N ASP A 70 -2.55 -9.57 8.35
CA ASP A 70 -1.52 -9.42 9.41
C ASP A 70 -0.17 -8.92 8.92
N ASN A 71 0.23 -9.34 7.72
CA ASN A 71 1.52 -9.00 7.10
C ASN A 71 1.48 -7.75 6.20
N VAL A 72 0.42 -6.94 6.27
CA VAL A 72 0.29 -5.70 5.51
C VAL A 72 0.16 -4.51 6.46
N TRP A 73 1.04 -3.54 6.29
CA TRP A 73 0.98 -2.22 6.91
C TRP A 73 0.79 -1.16 5.84
N ALA A 74 0.63 0.10 6.24
CA ALA A 74 0.37 1.19 5.31
C ALA A 74 1.34 2.37 5.45
N ALA A 75 1.50 3.05 4.31
CA ALA A 75 1.88 4.45 4.23
C ALA A 75 0.77 5.22 3.49
N PHE A 76 0.51 6.44 3.92
CA PHE A 76 -0.38 7.37 3.23
C PHE A 76 0.35 8.67 2.96
N GLY A 77 0.22 9.21 1.74
CA GLY A 77 0.87 10.45 1.34
C GLY A 77 0.33 10.94 0.01
N CYS A 78 0.50 12.22 -0.31
CA CYS A 78 0.11 12.75 -1.61
C CYS A 78 1.27 12.59 -2.60
N HIS A 79 1.12 11.73 -3.61
CA HIS A 79 2.12 11.62 -4.67
C HIS A 79 2.31 12.99 -5.36
N PRO A 80 3.53 13.37 -5.77
CA PRO A 80 3.78 14.71 -6.31
C PRO A 80 2.95 15.04 -7.56
N LYS A 81 2.69 14.04 -8.41
CA LYS A 81 1.82 14.18 -9.61
C LYS A 81 0.33 14.41 -9.28
N GLU A 82 -0.10 14.14 -8.05
CA GLU A 82 -1.46 14.34 -7.57
C GLU A 82 -1.58 15.62 -6.70
N ALA A 83 -0.51 16.41 -6.58
CA ALA A 83 -0.44 17.56 -5.67
C ALA A 83 -1.52 18.63 -5.93
N GLN A 84 -2.00 18.73 -7.18
CA GLN A 84 -3.09 19.63 -7.58
C GLN A 84 -4.43 19.29 -6.90
N ASP A 85 -4.63 18.04 -6.48
CA ASP A 85 -5.84 17.59 -5.81
C ASP A 85 -5.76 17.77 -4.28
N TYR A 86 -4.61 18.18 -3.75
CA TYR A 86 -4.41 18.38 -2.31
C TYR A 86 -5.04 19.69 -1.84
N ASN A 87 -5.90 19.60 -0.83
CA ASN A 87 -6.59 20.74 -0.20
C ASN A 87 -6.88 20.41 1.28
N ASP A 88 -7.46 21.37 2.02
CA ASP A 88 -7.74 21.23 3.46
C ASP A 88 -8.59 20.00 3.81
N GLN A 89 -9.55 19.64 2.96
CA GLN A 89 -10.40 18.46 3.18
C GLN A 89 -9.58 17.17 2.99
N ILE A 90 -8.74 17.11 1.96
CA ILE A 90 -7.82 16.00 1.73
C ILE A 90 -6.78 15.86 2.85
N GLU A 91 -6.25 16.96 3.37
CA GLU A 91 -5.34 16.93 4.52
C GLU A 91 -6.01 16.35 5.77
N LYS A 92 -7.28 16.72 6.01
CA LYS A 92 -8.09 16.16 7.10
C LYS A 92 -8.28 14.65 6.92
N ASP A 93 -8.59 14.20 5.71
CA ASP A 93 -8.78 12.78 5.40
C ASP A 93 -7.47 11.99 5.52
N LEU A 94 -6.35 12.58 5.08
CA LEU A 94 -5.00 12.04 5.27
C LEU A 94 -4.69 11.86 6.76
N LYS A 95 -4.89 12.90 7.59
CA LYS A 95 -4.69 12.83 9.04
C LYS A 95 -5.55 11.74 9.67
N ALA A 96 -6.79 11.57 9.22
CA ALA A 96 -7.66 10.50 9.69
C ALA A 96 -7.13 9.10 9.31
N ALA A 97 -6.61 8.92 8.10
CA ALA A 97 -5.98 7.67 7.66
C ALA A 97 -4.69 7.37 8.46
N LEU A 98 -3.84 8.38 8.68
CA LEU A 98 -2.58 8.27 9.43
C LEU A 98 -2.76 7.79 10.87
N ASN A 99 -3.93 8.02 11.49
CA ASN A 99 -4.23 7.56 12.84
C ASN A 99 -4.50 6.03 12.94
N HIS A 100 -4.56 5.31 11.83
CA HIS A 100 -4.78 3.87 11.85
C HIS A 100 -3.55 3.12 12.38
N HIS A 101 -3.72 2.21 13.34
CA HIS A 101 -2.61 1.53 14.06
C HIS A 101 -1.60 0.77 13.17
N LYS A 102 -2.02 0.32 11.98
CA LYS A 102 -1.15 -0.33 10.98
C LYS A 102 -0.47 0.63 10.00
N VAL A 103 -0.73 1.92 10.11
CA VAL A 103 0.03 2.93 9.35
C VAL A 103 1.34 3.17 10.08
N LYS A 104 2.45 3.07 9.34
CA LYS A 104 3.83 3.17 9.87
C LYS A 104 4.63 4.31 9.26
N ALA A 105 4.09 4.95 8.21
CA ALA A 105 4.76 6.06 7.54
C ALA A 105 3.76 7.06 6.95
N LEU A 106 4.23 8.30 6.81
CA LEU A 106 3.65 9.33 5.95
C LEU A 106 4.44 9.35 4.65
N GLY A 107 3.79 9.04 3.54
CA GLY A 107 4.39 8.88 2.22
C GLY A 107 3.53 7.98 1.31
N GLU A 108 3.75 7.98 0.00
CA GLU A 108 4.79 8.71 -0.71
C GLU A 108 4.46 10.21 -0.84
N ILE A 109 5.47 11.04 -0.60
CA ILE A 109 5.46 12.50 -0.78
C ILE A 109 6.83 12.90 -1.32
N GLY A 110 6.91 14.00 -2.05
CA GLY A 110 8.18 14.46 -2.61
C GLY A 110 8.00 15.44 -3.74
N LEU A 111 8.92 15.38 -4.71
CA LEU A 111 8.92 16.21 -5.92
C LEU A 111 9.17 15.30 -7.12
N ASP A 112 8.32 15.40 -8.14
CA ASP A 112 8.49 14.70 -9.41
C ASP A 112 8.44 15.74 -10.54
N TYR A 113 9.60 15.97 -11.17
CA TYR A 113 9.76 16.91 -12.29
C TYR A 113 9.87 16.21 -13.64
N SER A 114 9.59 14.90 -13.69
CA SER A 114 9.50 14.17 -14.95
C SER A 114 8.34 14.70 -15.80
N LYS A 115 8.57 14.72 -17.11
CA LYS A 115 7.57 15.12 -18.12
C LYS A 115 6.67 13.96 -18.50
#